data_AF-A0AAU8LS45-F1
#
_entry.id   AF-A0AAU8LS45-F1
#
_cell.length_a   1.000
_cell.length_b   1.000
_cell.length_c   1.000
_cell.angle_alpha   90.00
_cell.angle_beta   90.00
_cell.angle_gamma   90.00
#
_symmetry.space_group_name_H-M   'P 1'
#
loop_
_entity.id
_entity.type
_entity.pdbx_description
1 polymer ?
#
loop_
_entity_poly.entity_id
_entity_poly.type
_entity_poly.pdbx_seq_one_letter_code
_entity_poly.pdbx_strand_id
1 'polypeptide(L)'
;MSRINGYYQNFNDPAYQTLNREINGLLGDLPFFYQVPPELFSSDIPSTEKAPFFDFRHELSKTSQENALGLRLYIIPPEINPRRASQHLAQSGLIKTGDILLSFRQGTTGTGEYQHIQLGLTHSGLALVKDGALYNVDSPLSFCSQLDHEHYTEDQLMLHVLRPHLSDAERGNLQHWLELAYNNKTKLSSRIGFNSDYGKPKSAHGHKKEVFNLGKLLVSHGTKGHDTAMYCSEFVWHVLALRGCDPTDATIREQFMNGTHDTFPGQLTPLFDPMPVLGNVLLEPKTGAPGLSDGIGLVLNSLEIGAEQVDTLLNKAFSEWEPHFSGGRPPYSISSGHREQARKFEPLYDPLKAYFRAAKLAPATAAQIKAQLDQQLQGQDNYSPTAYLVQALLPETSTRRVLSYVGTVSFPTSQQISLIEKKFPEQLRHMLSMRPETLSKIADRPALEYKDGFRGERFFKRPQVKKLQCMLNHLGYNTGDIDGLYGNKTTLAVRKCLNENSMEGDGRSLSQSQWAALEKLAGSACNEYGVY
;
A
#
# COMPACT_ATOMS: atom_id res chain seq x y z
N MET A 1 18.80 14.42 -21.04
CA MET A 1 17.76 13.62 -20.38
C MET A 1 16.74 13.21 -21.43
N SER A 2 16.81 11.96 -21.91
CA SER A 2 16.01 11.46 -23.03
C SER A 2 14.89 10.53 -22.54
N ARG A 3 13.67 10.81 -23.02
CA ARG A 3 12.56 9.88 -23.26
C ARG A 3 12.00 9.12 -22.06
N ILE A 4 10.99 9.71 -21.42
CA ILE A 4 9.83 8.98 -20.89
C ILE A 4 8.64 9.49 -21.71
N ASN A 5 8.16 8.66 -22.64
CA ASN A 5 7.12 9.02 -23.61
C ASN A 5 5.89 8.13 -23.37
N GLY A 6 4.74 8.78 -23.18
CA GLY A 6 3.44 8.13 -22.98
C GLY A 6 2.36 9.15 -22.62
N TYR A 7 1.89 9.88 -23.62
CA TYR A 7 0.83 10.91 -23.60
C TYR A 7 0.97 12.08 -22.60
N TYR A 8 1.17 13.25 -23.20
CA TYR A 8 1.32 14.58 -22.63
C TYR A 8 2.69 14.89 -22.01
N GLN A 9 3.69 14.99 -22.89
CA GLN A 9 4.96 15.67 -22.59
C GLN A 9 4.75 17.18 -22.35
N ASN A 10 3.59 17.72 -22.73
CA ASN A 10 3.21 19.10 -22.50
C ASN A 10 2.01 19.16 -21.55
N PHE A 11 2.26 19.52 -20.30
CA PHE A 11 1.22 19.71 -19.28
C PHE A 11 0.28 20.90 -19.59
N ASN A 12 0.65 21.75 -20.54
CA ASN A 12 -0.21 22.81 -21.06
C ASN A 12 -1.15 22.34 -22.18
N ASP A 13 -1.10 21.07 -22.57
CA ASP A 13 -2.04 20.51 -23.53
C ASP A 13 -3.46 20.52 -22.93
N PRO A 14 -4.45 21.16 -23.58
CA PRO A 14 -5.82 21.22 -23.07
C PRO A 14 -6.46 19.84 -22.85
N ALA A 15 -6.09 18.86 -23.67
CA ALA A 15 -6.61 17.50 -23.54
C ALA A 15 -5.96 16.78 -22.34
N TYR A 16 -4.70 17.08 -22.00
CA TYR A 16 -4.10 16.64 -20.73
C TYR A 16 -4.84 17.23 -19.55
N GLN A 17 -5.02 18.55 -19.53
CA GLN A 17 -5.64 19.26 -18.41
C GLN A 17 -7.08 18.81 -18.16
N THR A 18 -7.79 18.46 -19.23
CA THR A 18 -9.14 17.91 -19.15
C THR A 18 -9.11 16.50 -18.57
N LEU A 19 -8.25 15.62 -19.10
CA LEU A 19 -8.09 14.26 -18.58
C LEU A 19 -7.60 14.26 -17.12
N ASN A 20 -6.65 15.11 -16.77
CA ASN A 20 -6.08 15.23 -15.44
C ASN A 20 -7.13 15.64 -14.38
N ARG A 21 -8.04 16.57 -14.71
CA ARG A 21 -9.18 16.92 -13.84
C ARG A 21 -10.12 15.73 -13.61
N GLU A 22 -10.36 14.94 -14.64
CA GLU A 22 -11.24 13.78 -14.55
C GLU A 22 -10.60 12.66 -13.72
N ILE A 23 -9.27 12.47 -13.86
CA ILE A 23 -8.47 11.58 -12.99
C ILE A 23 -8.51 12.02 -11.54
N ASN A 24 -8.49 13.33 -11.23
CA ASN A 24 -8.63 13.79 -9.85
C ASN A 24 -9.93 13.28 -9.19
N GLY A 25 -11.05 13.39 -9.90
CA GLY A 25 -12.34 12.88 -9.42
C GLY A 25 -12.35 11.36 -9.21
N LEU A 26 -11.57 10.63 -9.99
CA LEU A 26 -11.42 9.16 -9.86
C LEU A 26 -10.55 8.75 -8.69
N LEU A 27 -9.57 9.58 -8.34
CA LEU A 27 -8.77 9.40 -7.16
C LEU A 27 -9.53 9.78 -5.87
N GLY A 28 -10.78 10.26 -6.00
CA GLY A 28 -11.62 10.67 -4.86
C GLY A 28 -11.21 12.02 -4.29
N ASP A 29 -10.78 12.95 -5.17
CA ASP A 29 -10.32 14.29 -4.81
C ASP A 29 -9.29 14.27 -3.67
N LEU A 30 -8.21 13.51 -3.88
CA LEU A 30 -7.16 13.33 -2.89
C LEU A 30 -6.65 14.68 -2.37
N PRO A 31 -6.57 14.87 -1.04
CA PRO A 31 -5.91 16.02 -0.46
C PRO A 31 -4.49 16.20 -0.99
N PHE A 32 -4.04 17.46 -1.02
CA PHE A 32 -2.71 17.81 -1.55
C PHE A 32 -1.58 17.06 -0.84
N PHE A 33 -1.72 16.79 0.47
CA PHE A 33 -0.70 16.13 1.30
C PHE A 33 -0.60 14.61 1.09
N TYR A 34 -1.49 14.01 0.30
CA TYR A 34 -1.36 12.60 -0.14
C TYR A 34 -0.58 12.46 -1.44
N GLN A 35 -0.08 13.57 -1.98
CA GLN A 35 0.63 13.62 -3.24
C GLN A 35 2.10 13.92 -3.01
N VAL A 36 2.91 13.63 -4.01
CA VAL A 36 4.36 13.78 -3.92
C VAL A 36 4.88 14.69 -5.03
N PRO A 37 5.97 15.42 -4.79
CA PRO A 37 6.66 16.14 -5.85
C PRO A 37 7.27 15.20 -6.91
N PRO A 38 7.08 15.43 -8.22
CA PRO A 38 7.59 14.56 -9.29
C PRO A 38 9.10 14.38 -9.33
N GLU A 39 9.87 15.33 -8.81
CA GLU A 39 11.32 15.20 -8.67
C GLU A 39 11.71 14.03 -7.74
N LEU A 40 10.80 13.56 -6.88
CA LEU A 40 11.05 12.42 -6.01
C LEU A 40 10.84 11.08 -6.72
N PHE A 41 10.30 11.10 -7.94
CA PHE A 41 10.04 9.88 -8.71
C PHE A 41 11.36 9.19 -9.10
N SER A 42 11.41 7.89 -8.80
CA SER A 42 12.54 7.04 -9.15
C SER A 42 12.78 7.02 -10.66
N SER A 43 14.04 7.20 -11.05
CA SER A 43 14.51 6.96 -12.41
C SER A 43 14.79 5.48 -12.68
N ASP A 44 14.91 4.65 -11.64
CA ASP A 44 15.10 3.21 -11.73
C ASP A 44 13.75 2.52 -12.01
N ILE A 45 13.23 2.72 -13.21
CA ILE A 45 12.01 2.09 -13.69
C ILE A 45 12.26 1.50 -15.09
N PRO A 46 11.56 0.41 -15.45
CA PRO A 46 11.56 -0.09 -16.82
C PRO A 46 11.14 0.99 -17.82
N SER A 47 11.60 0.90 -19.07
CA SER A 47 11.15 1.78 -20.15
C SER A 47 9.62 1.85 -20.20
N THR A 48 9.05 3.00 -20.54
CA THR A 48 7.58 3.25 -20.52
C THR A 48 6.76 2.23 -21.30
N GLU A 49 7.31 1.62 -22.35
CA GLU A 49 6.62 0.55 -23.09
C GLU A 49 6.34 -0.71 -22.25
N LYS A 50 7.11 -0.98 -21.19
CA LYS A 50 6.96 -2.13 -20.29
C LYS A 50 6.18 -1.81 -19.01
N ALA A 51 6.04 -0.53 -18.68
CA ALA A 51 5.26 -0.05 -17.56
C ALA A 51 4.66 1.31 -17.93
N PRO A 52 3.45 1.37 -18.54
CA PRO A 52 2.85 2.64 -18.88
C PRO A 52 2.41 3.31 -17.58
N PHE A 53 2.84 4.56 -17.40
CA PHE A 53 2.46 5.38 -16.27
C PHE A 53 1.55 6.51 -16.74
N PHE A 54 0.66 6.93 -15.86
CA PHE A 54 0.01 8.22 -15.96
C PHE A 54 0.51 9.11 -14.82
N ASP A 55 1.27 10.14 -15.17
CA ASP A 55 1.70 11.14 -14.20
C ASP A 55 0.55 12.14 -14.00
N PHE A 56 -0.26 11.93 -12.96
CA PHE A 56 -1.30 12.83 -12.50
C PHE A 56 -0.67 14.05 -11.83
N ARG A 57 -1.25 15.24 -12.02
CA ARG A 57 -0.84 16.49 -11.38
C ARG A 57 -1.98 17.13 -10.60
N HIS A 58 -1.67 17.58 -9.39
CA HIS A 58 -2.61 18.36 -8.60
C HIS A 58 -2.91 19.72 -9.24
N GLU A 59 -4.12 20.24 -9.02
CA GLU A 59 -4.52 21.58 -9.47
C GLU A 59 -3.69 22.73 -8.85
N LEU A 60 -3.10 22.48 -7.68
CA LEU A 60 -2.22 23.46 -7.00
C LEU A 60 -0.83 23.57 -7.65
N SER A 61 -0.50 22.64 -8.55
CA SER A 61 0.75 22.68 -9.30
C SER A 61 0.73 23.84 -10.29
N LYS A 62 1.80 24.63 -10.33
CA LYS A 62 2.01 25.56 -11.45
C LYS A 62 2.21 24.75 -12.75
N THR A 63 2.07 25.41 -13.89
CA THR A 63 2.29 24.80 -15.22
C THR A 63 3.73 24.31 -15.46
N SER A 64 4.67 24.64 -14.55
CA SER A 64 6.07 24.20 -14.59
C SER A 64 6.28 22.76 -14.12
N GLN A 65 7.32 22.11 -14.61
CA GLN A 65 7.68 20.75 -14.20
C GLN A 65 8.26 20.68 -12.78
N GLU A 66 8.98 21.71 -12.35
CA GLU A 66 9.82 21.70 -11.15
C GLU A 66 9.05 21.87 -9.83
N ASN A 67 7.82 22.39 -9.87
CA ASN A 67 7.01 22.71 -8.67
C ASN A 67 5.62 22.08 -8.74
N ALA A 68 5.56 20.89 -9.32
CA ALA A 68 4.33 20.13 -9.43
C ALA A 68 4.14 19.24 -8.20
N LEU A 69 2.89 18.97 -7.85
CA LEU A 69 2.50 17.88 -6.98
C LEU A 69 1.69 16.88 -7.79
N GLY A 70 1.76 15.61 -7.43
CA GLY A 70 0.95 14.62 -8.10
C GLY A 70 1.27 13.18 -7.71
N LEU A 71 0.87 12.27 -8.57
CA LEU A 71 1.12 10.84 -8.42
C LEU A 71 1.53 10.25 -9.77
N ARG A 72 2.57 9.42 -9.75
CA ARG A 72 2.89 8.53 -10.87
C ARG A 72 2.05 7.27 -10.76
N LEU A 73 0.99 7.17 -11.55
CA LEU A 73 0.00 6.11 -11.45
C LEU A 73 0.33 4.94 -12.38
N TYR A 74 0.24 3.73 -11.84
CA TYR A 74 0.18 2.47 -12.57
C TYR A 74 -1.21 1.86 -12.38
N ILE A 75 -2.06 1.98 -13.39
CA ILE A 75 -3.49 1.70 -13.27
C ILE A 75 -3.77 0.24 -13.65
N ILE A 76 -4.20 -0.55 -12.68
CA ILE A 76 -4.65 -1.94 -12.89
C ILE A 76 -6.15 -1.92 -13.24
N PRO A 77 -6.55 -2.43 -14.41
CA PRO A 77 -7.96 -2.52 -14.78
C PRO A 77 -8.77 -3.38 -13.77
N PRO A 78 -10.01 -2.99 -13.43
CA PRO A 78 -10.87 -3.66 -12.45
C PRO A 78 -11.21 -5.11 -12.83
N GLU A 79 -11.13 -5.46 -14.12
CA GLU A 79 -11.37 -6.80 -14.62
C GLU A 79 -10.25 -7.78 -14.22
N ILE A 80 -9.10 -7.26 -13.77
CA ILE A 80 -7.95 -8.06 -13.36
C ILE A 80 -8.05 -8.39 -11.88
N ASN A 81 -8.25 -9.67 -11.56
CA ASN A 81 -8.21 -10.13 -10.18
C ASN A 81 -6.81 -9.93 -9.54
N PRO A 82 -6.71 -9.90 -8.20
CA PRO A 82 -5.46 -9.56 -7.52
C PRO A 82 -4.27 -10.48 -7.85
N ARG A 83 -4.50 -11.79 -8.04
CA ARG A 83 -3.43 -12.72 -8.42
C ARG A 83 -2.86 -12.43 -9.80
N ARG A 84 -3.72 -12.14 -10.78
CA ARG A 84 -3.27 -11.71 -12.11
C ARG A 84 -2.59 -10.35 -12.06
N ALA A 85 -3.11 -9.42 -11.26
CA ALA A 85 -2.44 -8.14 -11.03
C ALA A 85 -1.04 -8.34 -10.46
N SER A 86 -0.87 -9.27 -9.51
CA SER A 86 0.44 -9.61 -8.93
C SER A 86 1.43 -10.16 -9.97
N GLN A 87 0.97 -11.00 -10.90
CA GLN A 87 1.78 -11.53 -12.00
C GLN A 87 2.17 -10.42 -12.96
N HIS A 88 1.22 -9.55 -13.30
CA HIS A 88 1.45 -8.43 -14.18
C HIS A 88 2.44 -7.42 -13.59
N LEU A 89 2.31 -7.10 -12.31
CA LEU A 89 3.23 -6.23 -11.58
C LEU A 89 4.65 -6.80 -11.48
N ALA A 90 4.79 -8.12 -11.36
CA ALA A 90 6.09 -8.78 -11.43
C ALA A 90 6.70 -8.71 -12.84
N GLN A 91 5.90 -8.97 -13.88
CA GLN A 91 6.36 -8.99 -15.27
C GLN A 91 6.68 -7.60 -15.81
N SER A 92 6.02 -6.56 -15.32
CA SER A 92 6.29 -5.18 -15.74
C SER A 92 7.72 -4.75 -15.36
N GLY A 93 8.30 -5.36 -14.34
CA GLY A 93 9.59 -4.97 -13.75
C GLY A 93 9.51 -3.69 -12.91
N LEU A 94 8.30 -3.16 -12.72
CA LEU A 94 8.05 -1.95 -11.92
C LEU A 94 8.48 -2.17 -10.47
N ILE A 95 8.03 -3.29 -9.91
CA ILE A 95 8.24 -3.67 -8.52
C ILE A 95 9.38 -4.69 -8.48
N LYS A 96 10.32 -4.49 -7.55
CA LYS A 96 11.46 -5.37 -7.31
C LYS A 96 11.36 -5.97 -5.91
N THR A 97 11.97 -7.14 -5.71
CA THR A 97 12.11 -7.73 -4.36
C THR A 97 12.80 -6.73 -3.42
N GLY A 98 12.23 -6.55 -2.23
CA GLY A 98 12.68 -5.57 -1.24
C GLY A 98 12.08 -4.17 -1.37
N ASP A 99 11.28 -3.89 -2.41
CA ASP A 99 10.48 -2.66 -2.44
C ASP A 99 9.44 -2.70 -1.32
N ILE A 100 9.12 -1.53 -0.77
CA ILE A 100 8.13 -1.34 0.29
C ILE A 100 6.79 -1.02 -0.36
N LEU A 101 5.76 -1.77 0.00
CA LEU A 101 4.38 -1.56 -0.43
C LEU A 101 3.63 -0.88 0.70
N LEU A 102 3.19 0.36 0.52
CA LEU A 102 2.37 1.07 1.50
C LEU A 102 0.92 1.11 1.05
N SER A 103 0.03 0.56 1.87
CA SER A 103 -1.41 0.60 1.63
C SER A 103 -1.95 1.99 1.95
N PHE A 104 -2.43 2.66 0.92
CA PHE A 104 -3.14 3.93 0.96
C PHE A 104 -4.62 3.68 0.63
N ARG A 105 -5.54 4.31 1.36
CA ARG A 105 -6.98 4.12 1.10
C ARG A 105 -7.67 5.44 0.83
N GLN A 106 -8.33 5.56 -0.32
CA GLN A 106 -9.02 6.81 -0.69
C GLN A 106 -10.14 7.13 0.31
N GLY A 107 -10.80 6.14 0.91
CA GLY A 107 -11.80 6.37 1.96
C GLY A 107 -11.26 7.09 3.22
N THR A 108 -9.95 7.24 3.37
CA THR A 108 -9.33 8.04 4.45
C THR A 108 -9.28 9.54 4.14
N THR A 109 -9.62 9.98 2.92
CA THR A 109 -9.61 11.40 2.54
C THR A 109 -10.66 12.22 3.29
N GLY A 110 -11.79 11.62 3.64
CA GLY A 110 -12.86 12.23 4.42
C GLY A 110 -12.78 11.91 5.92
N THR A 111 -11.58 11.66 6.45
CA THR A 111 -11.41 11.33 7.87
C THR A 111 -10.76 12.47 8.65
N GLY A 112 -10.61 12.31 9.97
CA GLY A 112 -10.05 13.36 10.84
C GLY A 112 -8.54 13.55 10.71
N GLU A 113 -8.05 14.57 11.40
CA GLU A 113 -6.68 15.10 11.39
C GLU A 113 -5.62 14.04 11.66
N TYR A 114 -5.91 13.07 12.54
CA TYR A 114 -4.98 11.99 12.83
C TYR A 114 -4.60 11.21 11.55
N GLN A 115 -5.56 10.86 10.71
CA GLN A 115 -5.32 10.14 9.47
C GLN A 115 -4.61 11.00 8.43
N HIS A 116 -4.90 12.30 8.41
CA HIS A 116 -4.20 13.26 7.55
C HIS A 116 -2.72 13.35 7.92
N ILE A 117 -2.40 13.41 9.21
CA ILE A 117 -1.02 13.36 9.71
C ILE A 117 -0.35 12.04 9.32
N GLN A 118 -1.09 10.92 9.32
CA GLN A 118 -0.57 9.63 8.84
C GLN A 118 -0.45 9.53 7.30
N LEU A 119 -0.82 10.58 6.56
CA LEU A 119 -0.81 10.62 5.09
C LEU A 119 -1.74 9.56 4.45
N GLY A 120 -2.82 9.17 5.15
CA GLY A 120 -3.79 8.19 4.64
C GLY A 120 -3.25 6.76 4.56
N LEU A 121 -2.08 6.51 5.15
CA LEU A 121 -1.40 5.21 5.14
C LEU A 121 -1.94 4.32 6.25
N THR A 122 -2.21 3.06 5.91
CA THR A 122 -2.88 2.12 6.80
C THR A 122 -2.09 0.85 7.07
N HIS A 123 -1.18 0.49 6.15
CA HIS A 123 -0.40 -0.73 6.26
C HIS A 123 0.90 -0.64 5.45
N SER A 124 1.85 -1.52 5.76
CA SER A 124 3.10 -1.66 5.02
C SER A 124 3.51 -3.13 4.91
N GLY A 125 4.02 -3.51 3.75
CA GLY A 125 4.63 -4.80 3.49
C GLY A 125 5.89 -4.68 2.62
N LEU A 126 6.57 -5.78 2.41
CA LEU A 126 7.68 -5.90 1.47
C LEU A 126 7.25 -6.70 0.24
N ALA A 127 7.71 -6.27 -0.93
CA ALA A 127 7.57 -7.01 -2.17
C ALA A 127 8.58 -8.16 -2.23
N LEU A 128 8.09 -9.36 -2.56
CA LEU A 128 8.90 -10.49 -3.00
C LEU A 128 8.45 -10.86 -4.42
N VAL A 129 9.31 -10.66 -5.40
CA VAL A 129 9.07 -11.11 -6.78
C VAL A 129 9.68 -12.49 -6.94
N LYS A 130 8.83 -13.51 -7.11
CA LYS A 130 9.24 -14.91 -7.20
C LYS A 130 8.34 -15.67 -8.17
N ASP A 131 8.93 -16.55 -8.98
CA ASP A 131 8.22 -17.43 -9.93
C ASP A 131 7.23 -16.67 -10.85
N GLY A 132 7.63 -15.47 -11.29
CA GLY A 132 6.81 -14.63 -12.19
C GLY A 132 5.62 -13.94 -11.52
N ALA A 133 5.56 -13.91 -10.19
CA ALA A 133 4.51 -13.23 -9.44
C ALA A 133 5.07 -12.35 -8.31
N LEU A 134 4.31 -11.31 -7.98
CA LEU A 134 4.54 -10.48 -6.81
C LEU A 134 3.84 -11.10 -5.60
N TYR A 135 4.55 -11.17 -4.49
CA TYR A 135 4.02 -11.48 -3.19
C TYR A 135 4.22 -10.29 -2.26
N ASN A 136 3.18 -9.85 -1.56
CA ASN A 136 3.33 -8.97 -0.41
C ASN A 136 3.66 -9.84 0.81
N VAL A 137 4.76 -9.52 1.48
CA VAL A 137 5.21 -10.15 2.73
C VAL A 137 5.05 -9.13 3.83
N ASP A 138 4.14 -9.39 4.76
CA ASP A 138 3.74 -8.45 5.80
C ASP A 138 3.47 -9.16 7.13
N SER A 139 3.17 -8.43 8.18
CA SER A 139 2.69 -8.96 9.45
C SER A 139 1.86 -7.85 10.09
N PRO A 140 0.78 -8.12 10.85
CA PRO A 140 0.20 -9.42 11.21
C PRO A 140 -0.84 -9.93 10.21
N LEU A 141 -1.03 -9.27 9.05
CA LEU A 141 -2.19 -9.50 8.19
C LEU A 141 -2.09 -10.83 7.43
N SER A 142 -1.53 -10.80 6.22
CA SER A 142 -1.53 -11.95 5.32
C SER A 142 -0.37 -12.90 5.58
N PHE A 143 0.67 -12.40 6.26
CA PHE A 143 2.02 -12.92 6.31
C PHE A 143 2.70 -13.00 4.95
N CYS A 144 2.06 -13.69 4.00
CA CYS A 144 2.41 -13.67 2.60
C CYS A 144 1.22 -14.02 1.69
N SER A 145 0.88 -13.11 0.76
CA SER A 145 -0.18 -13.29 -0.24
C SER A 145 0.19 -12.71 -1.61
N GLN A 146 -0.62 -12.96 -2.64
CA GLN A 146 -0.45 -12.41 -3.99
C GLN A 146 -1.40 -11.22 -4.19
N LEU A 147 -1.39 -10.29 -3.23
CA LEU A 147 -2.37 -9.20 -3.12
C LEU A 147 -3.82 -9.68 -2.96
N ASP A 148 -4.04 -10.97 -2.70
CA ASP A 148 -5.37 -11.61 -2.69
C ASP A 148 -5.90 -11.87 -1.27
N HIS A 149 -5.25 -11.30 -0.27
CA HIS A 149 -5.77 -11.23 1.09
C HIS A 149 -6.77 -10.07 1.20
N GLU A 150 -7.81 -10.23 2.04
CA GLU A 150 -8.94 -9.29 2.19
C GLU A 150 -8.49 -7.81 2.27
N HIS A 151 -7.50 -7.54 3.11
CA HIS A 151 -6.91 -6.21 3.26
C HIS A 151 -6.45 -5.55 1.95
N TYR A 152 -5.95 -6.35 0.99
CA TYR A 152 -5.48 -5.87 -0.31
C TYR A 152 -6.58 -5.86 -1.39
N THR A 153 -7.77 -6.34 -1.06
CA THR A 153 -8.92 -6.42 -1.97
C THR A 153 -10.11 -5.58 -1.51
N GLU A 154 -10.06 -5.00 -0.32
CA GLU A 154 -11.01 -4.00 0.17
C GLU A 154 -11.03 -2.76 -0.75
N ASP A 155 -12.21 -2.16 -0.91
CA ASP A 155 -12.45 -1.10 -1.89
C ASP A 155 -11.56 0.13 -1.65
N GLN A 156 -11.18 0.76 -2.78
CA GLN A 156 -10.39 2.01 -2.84
C GLN A 156 -8.95 1.93 -2.33
N LEU A 157 -8.34 0.73 -2.34
CA LEU A 157 -6.91 0.58 -2.10
C LEU A 157 -6.08 1.17 -3.24
N MET A 158 -5.01 1.88 -2.88
CA MET A 158 -3.85 2.13 -3.71
C MET A 158 -2.58 1.69 -2.98
N LEU A 159 -1.54 1.35 -3.73
CA LEU A 159 -0.25 0.95 -3.17
C LEU A 159 0.82 1.93 -3.60
N HIS A 160 1.32 2.74 -2.68
CA HIS A 160 2.58 3.44 -2.93
C HIS A 160 3.71 2.43 -2.90
N VAL A 161 4.54 2.45 -3.94
CA VAL A 161 5.73 1.60 -4.05
C VAL A 161 6.93 2.48 -3.77
N LEU A 162 7.66 2.17 -2.69
CA LEU A 162 8.89 2.85 -2.33
C LEU A 162 10.08 1.90 -2.50
N ARG A 163 11.16 2.40 -3.09
CA ARG A 163 12.37 1.61 -3.31
C ARG A 163 13.47 2.03 -2.34
N PRO A 164 13.95 1.13 -1.47
CA PRO A 164 15.14 1.40 -0.69
C PRO A 164 16.40 1.43 -1.55
N HIS A 165 17.31 2.32 -1.19
CA HIS A 165 18.65 2.44 -1.80
C HIS A 165 19.52 1.29 -1.29
N LEU A 166 19.60 0.23 -2.08
CA LEU A 166 20.28 -1.02 -1.73
C LEU A 166 21.33 -1.36 -2.78
N SER A 167 22.44 -1.95 -2.33
CA SER A 167 23.34 -2.70 -3.20
C SER A 167 22.67 -3.98 -3.73
N ASP A 168 23.20 -4.53 -4.82
CA ASP A 168 22.71 -5.81 -5.38
C ASP A 168 22.84 -6.96 -4.37
N ALA A 169 23.91 -6.96 -3.57
CA ALA A 169 24.13 -7.95 -2.51
C ALA A 169 23.07 -7.85 -1.40
N GLU A 170 22.78 -6.63 -0.92
CA GLU A 170 21.72 -6.43 0.08
C GLU A 170 20.35 -6.85 -0.45
N ARG A 171 20.06 -6.58 -1.73
CA ARG A 171 18.80 -7.01 -2.36
C ARG A 171 18.72 -8.53 -2.48
N GLY A 172 19.81 -9.20 -2.85
CA GLY A 172 19.92 -10.66 -2.87
C GLY A 172 19.71 -11.29 -1.49
N ASN A 173 20.33 -10.72 -0.46
CA ASN A 173 20.13 -11.16 0.92
C ASN A 173 18.67 -11.00 1.36
N LEU A 174 18.03 -9.85 1.06
CA LEU A 174 16.62 -9.64 1.35
C LEU A 174 15.72 -10.64 0.63
N GLN A 175 16.03 -11.02 -0.61
CA GLN A 175 15.29 -12.08 -1.28
C GLN A 175 15.33 -13.38 -0.47
N HIS A 176 16.51 -13.81 -0.02
CA HIS A 176 16.62 -15.03 0.79
C HIS A 176 15.85 -14.93 2.12
N TRP A 177 15.88 -13.77 2.80
CA TRP A 177 15.10 -13.55 4.02
C TRP A 177 13.59 -13.62 3.78
N LEU A 178 13.11 -12.98 2.72
CA LEU A 178 11.70 -12.99 2.34
C LEU A 178 11.24 -14.38 1.89
N GLU A 179 12.10 -15.15 1.23
CA GLU A 179 11.83 -16.55 0.88
C GLU A 179 11.72 -17.46 2.13
N LEU A 180 12.54 -17.24 3.16
CA LEU A 180 12.36 -17.93 4.45
C LEU A 180 11.00 -17.62 5.08
N ALA A 181 10.57 -16.35 5.01
CA ALA A 181 9.25 -15.93 5.49
C ALA A 181 8.12 -16.58 4.66
N TYR A 182 8.22 -16.53 3.33
CA TYR A 182 7.29 -17.14 2.39
C TYR A 182 7.10 -18.64 2.65
N ASN A 183 8.20 -19.39 2.74
CA ASN A 183 8.20 -20.85 2.88
C ASN A 183 7.65 -21.32 4.23
N ASN A 184 7.72 -20.48 5.27
CA ASN A 184 7.34 -20.85 6.64
C ASN A 184 6.16 -20.03 7.18
N LYS A 185 5.41 -19.36 6.30
CA LYS A 185 4.39 -18.37 6.67
C LYS A 185 3.41 -18.81 7.75
N THR A 186 2.90 -20.06 7.68
CA THR A 186 1.95 -20.59 8.66
C THR A 186 2.53 -20.73 10.08
N LYS A 187 3.80 -21.13 10.19
CA LYS A 187 4.47 -21.27 11.49
C LYS A 187 4.92 -19.91 12.04
N LEU A 188 5.29 -19.00 11.14
CA LEU A 188 5.74 -17.67 11.55
C LEU A 188 4.56 -16.78 11.96
N SER A 189 3.43 -16.86 11.25
CA SER A 189 2.22 -16.09 11.57
C SER A 189 1.64 -16.42 12.95
N SER A 190 1.85 -17.62 13.49
CA SER A 190 1.42 -17.97 14.85
C SER A 190 2.38 -17.48 15.94
N ARG A 191 3.59 -17.04 15.59
CA ARG A 191 4.65 -16.63 16.52
C ARG A 191 4.97 -15.14 16.48
N ILE A 192 4.53 -14.45 15.44
CA ILE A 192 4.61 -12.99 15.30
C ILE A 192 3.20 -12.42 15.47
N GLY A 193 2.89 -12.00 16.69
CA GLY A 193 1.62 -11.36 17.02
C GLY A 193 1.57 -9.89 16.63
N PHE A 194 0.39 -9.28 16.80
CA PHE A 194 0.19 -7.85 16.61
C PHE A 194 0.43 -7.08 17.90
N ASN A 195 1.28 -6.04 17.85
CA ASN A 195 1.38 -5.07 18.94
C ASN A 195 0.30 -3.99 18.76
N SER A 196 -0.66 -3.89 19.68
CA SER A 196 -1.72 -2.88 19.62
C SER A 196 -1.39 -1.57 20.33
N ASP A 197 -0.32 -1.53 21.14
CA ASP A 197 0.14 -0.32 21.83
C ASP A 197 1.08 0.45 20.91
N TYR A 198 0.53 1.26 19.99
CA TYR A 198 1.28 2.05 19.01
C TYR A 198 2.27 3.07 19.60
N GLY A 199 2.23 3.35 20.91
CA GLY A 199 3.19 4.23 21.58
C GLY A 199 4.43 3.52 22.14
N LYS A 200 4.52 2.19 21.98
CA LYS A 200 5.62 1.36 22.52
C LYS A 200 6.16 0.38 21.47
N PRO A 201 6.91 0.86 20.47
CA PRO A 201 7.59 -0.04 19.53
C PRO A 201 8.58 -0.95 20.27
N LYS A 202 8.78 -2.18 19.78
CA LYS A 202 9.72 -3.13 20.41
C LYS A 202 11.16 -2.66 20.30
N SER A 203 11.52 -2.06 19.19
CA SER A 203 12.84 -1.46 18.96
C SER A 203 13.25 -0.40 20.00
N ALA A 204 12.31 0.23 20.72
CA ALA A 204 12.62 1.10 21.88
C ALA A 204 13.35 0.37 23.02
N HIS A 205 13.33 -0.98 23.02
CA HIS A 205 14.03 -1.83 23.98
C HIS A 205 15.37 -2.37 23.45
N GLY A 206 15.90 -1.80 22.36
CA GLY A 206 17.18 -2.16 21.75
C GLY A 206 17.01 -2.88 20.41
N HIS A 207 17.02 -2.12 19.31
CA HIS A 207 16.77 -2.63 17.96
C HIS A 207 17.59 -3.86 17.57
N LYS A 208 18.88 -3.92 17.92
CA LYS A 208 19.74 -5.07 17.59
C LYS A 208 19.18 -6.39 18.11
N LYS A 209 18.63 -6.38 19.33
CA LYS A 209 18.05 -7.56 19.96
C LYS A 209 16.81 -8.04 19.21
N GLU A 210 15.91 -7.12 18.87
CA GLU A 210 14.65 -7.46 18.19
C GLU A 210 14.89 -7.91 16.75
N VAL A 211 15.79 -7.23 16.02
CA VAL A 211 16.23 -7.66 14.68
C VAL A 211 16.87 -9.04 14.75
N PHE A 212 17.75 -9.29 15.73
CA PHE A 212 18.38 -10.60 15.91
C PHE A 212 17.34 -11.70 16.20
N ASN A 213 16.37 -11.42 17.07
CA ASN A 213 15.30 -12.37 17.40
C ASN A 213 14.45 -12.72 16.17
N LEU A 214 14.10 -11.74 15.34
CA LEU A 214 13.39 -12.00 14.08
C LEU A 214 14.26 -12.83 13.12
N GLY A 215 15.53 -12.48 12.95
CA GLY A 215 16.47 -13.27 12.14
C GLY A 215 16.56 -14.72 12.60
N LYS A 216 16.68 -14.95 13.91
CA LYS A 216 16.67 -16.29 14.54
C LYS A 216 15.36 -17.04 14.27
N LEU A 217 14.22 -16.37 14.38
CA LEU A 217 12.92 -16.96 14.11
C LEU A 217 12.80 -17.40 12.64
N LEU A 218 13.26 -16.55 11.70
CA LEU A 218 13.26 -16.84 10.26
C LEU A 218 14.19 -18.00 9.91
N VAL A 219 15.47 -17.98 10.34
CA VAL A 219 16.40 -19.07 10.01
C VAL A 219 16.00 -20.40 10.66
N SER A 220 15.37 -20.36 11.84
CA SER A 220 14.88 -21.57 12.50
C SER A 220 13.57 -22.08 11.93
N HIS A 221 13.02 -21.45 10.89
CA HIS A 221 11.76 -21.84 10.25
C HIS A 221 10.59 -21.81 11.26
N GLY A 222 10.63 -20.85 12.20
CA GLY A 222 9.66 -20.72 13.27
C GLY A 222 9.82 -21.75 14.40
N THR A 223 10.88 -22.56 14.46
CA THR A 223 11.04 -23.62 15.48
C THR A 223 11.84 -23.21 16.73
N LYS A 224 12.66 -22.15 16.64
CA LYS A 224 13.44 -21.59 17.76
C LYS A 224 13.22 -20.09 17.87
N GLY A 225 13.82 -19.46 18.89
CA GLY A 225 13.62 -18.05 19.19
C GLY A 225 12.40 -17.80 20.08
N HIS A 226 12.16 -16.54 20.43
CA HIS A 226 11.02 -16.14 21.25
C HIS A 226 9.89 -15.63 20.36
N ASP A 227 8.67 -15.83 20.84
CA ASP A 227 7.51 -15.18 20.23
C ASP A 227 7.65 -13.67 20.38
N THR A 228 7.22 -12.93 19.38
CA THR A 228 7.34 -11.48 19.34
C THR A 228 6.04 -10.87 18.83
N ALA A 229 5.85 -9.59 19.08
CA ALA A 229 4.71 -8.85 18.57
C ALA A 229 5.19 -7.49 18.07
N MET A 230 4.80 -7.12 16.86
CA MET A 230 5.24 -5.91 16.19
C MET A 230 4.15 -5.34 15.31
N TYR A 231 4.29 -4.08 14.89
CA TYR A 231 3.44 -3.50 13.85
C TYR A 231 3.91 -3.96 12.46
N CYS A 232 3.07 -3.73 11.46
CA CYS A 232 3.43 -4.01 10.07
C CYS A 232 4.70 -3.30 9.60
N SER A 233 4.82 -2.03 9.95
CA SER A 233 5.95 -1.18 9.66
C SER A 233 7.20 -1.57 10.43
N GLU A 234 7.07 -2.06 11.66
CA GLU A 234 8.20 -2.57 12.45
C GLU A 234 8.71 -3.91 11.89
N PHE A 235 7.82 -4.78 11.39
CA PHE A 235 8.22 -5.99 10.65
C PHE A 235 9.04 -5.63 9.41
N VAL A 236 8.54 -4.73 8.56
CA VAL A 236 9.26 -4.24 7.38
C VAL A 236 10.63 -3.68 7.79
N TRP A 237 10.69 -2.89 8.87
CA TRP A 237 11.92 -2.26 9.35
C TRP A 237 12.93 -3.30 9.83
N HIS A 238 12.50 -4.30 10.61
CA HIS A 238 13.36 -5.38 11.08
C HIS A 238 13.89 -6.26 9.94
N VAL A 239 13.06 -6.60 8.95
CA VAL A 239 13.51 -7.37 7.78
C VAL A 239 14.52 -6.58 6.96
N LEU A 240 14.27 -5.28 6.73
CA LEU A 240 15.25 -4.41 6.08
C LEU A 240 16.56 -4.31 6.86
N ALA A 241 16.53 -4.37 8.20
CA ALA A 241 17.72 -4.35 9.03
C ALA A 241 18.60 -5.61 8.89
N LEU A 242 18.05 -6.72 8.37
CA LEU A 242 18.77 -7.97 8.11
C LEU A 242 19.52 -7.97 6.76
N ARG A 243 19.32 -6.98 5.89
CA ARG A 243 19.86 -6.93 4.52
C ARG A 243 21.39 -7.09 4.42
N GLY A 244 22.13 -6.71 5.46
CA GLY A 244 23.59 -6.85 5.52
C GLY A 244 24.06 -8.27 5.84
N CYS A 245 23.15 -9.20 6.11
CA CYS A 245 23.44 -10.59 6.46
C CYS A 245 22.85 -11.54 5.42
N ASP A 246 23.64 -12.45 4.87
CA ASP A 246 23.15 -13.52 3.98
C ASP A 246 22.68 -14.72 4.81
N PRO A 247 21.38 -15.07 4.82
CA PRO A 247 20.90 -16.21 5.58
C PRO A 247 21.24 -17.57 4.95
N THR A 248 21.83 -17.59 3.75
CA THR A 248 22.32 -18.80 3.08
C THR A 248 23.76 -19.14 3.48
N ASP A 249 24.50 -18.19 4.03
CA ASP A 249 25.82 -18.45 4.61
C ASP A 249 25.67 -19.32 5.88
N ALA A 250 26.36 -20.46 5.89
CA ALA A 250 26.27 -21.42 6.98
C ALA A 250 26.74 -20.84 8.33
N THR A 251 27.76 -19.99 8.32
CA THR A 251 28.31 -19.33 9.50
C THR A 251 27.31 -18.32 10.07
N ILE A 252 26.74 -17.47 9.23
CA ILE A 252 25.71 -16.50 9.64
C ILE A 252 24.49 -17.24 10.22
N ARG A 253 24.05 -18.30 9.55
CA ARG A 253 22.92 -19.12 10.00
C ARG A 253 23.19 -19.78 11.34
N GLU A 254 24.38 -20.34 11.55
CA GLU A 254 24.79 -20.94 12.83
C GLU A 254 24.81 -19.90 13.95
N GLN A 255 25.33 -18.70 13.69
CA GLN A 255 25.39 -17.60 14.65
C GLN A 255 23.98 -17.17 15.11
N PHE A 256 23.00 -17.08 14.22
CA PHE A 256 21.61 -16.83 14.63
C PHE A 256 21.05 -17.98 15.49
N MET A 257 21.34 -19.23 15.11
CA MET A 257 20.78 -20.41 15.78
C MET A 257 21.33 -20.60 17.20
N ASN A 258 22.64 -20.40 17.38
CA ASN A 258 23.36 -20.76 18.60
C ASN A 258 23.92 -19.56 19.38
N GLY A 259 24.06 -18.40 18.75
CA GLY A 259 24.57 -17.17 19.38
C GLY A 259 23.51 -16.33 20.08
N THR A 260 23.95 -15.18 20.58
CA THR A 260 23.13 -14.10 21.15
C THR A 260 23.29 -12.82 20.34
N HIS A 261 22.36 -11.89 20.51
CA HIS A 261 22.43 -10.57 19.89
C HIS A 261 23.69 -9.77 20.25
N ASP A 262 24.27 -9.98 21.45
CA ASP A 262 25.49 -9.30 21.91
C ASP A 262 26.75 -9.80 21.19
N THR A 263 26.78 -11.09 20.84
CA THR A 263 27.93 -11.74 20.21
C THR A 263 27.78 -11.89 18.70
N PHE A 264 26.69 -11.40 18.12
CA PHE A 264 26.40 -11.55 16.69
C PHE A 264 27.28 -10.58 15.87
N PRO A 265 28.20 -11.07 15.03
CA PRO A 265 29.13 -10.21 14.29
C PRO A 265 28.51 -9.62 13.01
N GLY A 266 27.34 -10.11 12.59
CA GLY A 266 26.68 -9.66 11.38
C GLY A 266 26.12 -8.24 11.49
N GLN A 267 26.01 -7.57 10.33
CA GLN A 267 25.55 -6.20 10.26
C GLN A 267 24.01 -6.11 10.35
N LEU A 268 23.52 -5.88 11.57
CA LEU A 268 22.11 -5.60 11.86
C LEU A 268 21.89 -4.08 11.88
N THR A 269 21.83 -3.47 10.71
CA THR A 269 21.74 -2.01 10.57
C THR A 269 20.37 -1.62 10.04
N PRO A 270 19.56 -0.84 10.76
CA PRO A 270 18.29 -0.37 10.23
C PRO A 270 18.46 0.51 9.00
N LEU A 271 17.38 0.68 8.23
CA LEU A 271 17.42 1.53 7.04
C LEU A 271 17.47 3.02 7.42
N PHE A 272 16.75 3.40 8.46
CA PHE A 272 16.73 4.73 9.06
C PHE A 272 16.33 4.62 10.55
N ASP A 273 16.63 5.68 11.31
CA ASP A 273 16.30 5.74 12.74
C ASP A 273 14.78 5.85 12.98
N PRO A 274 14.25 5.35 14.11
CA PRO A 274 12.92 5.72 14.59
C PRO A 274 12.65 7.21 14.42
N MET A 275 11.43 7.55 13.98
CA MET A 275 11.05 8.95 13.85
C MET A 275 10.36 9.43 15.14
N PRO A 276 10.79 10.56 15.69
CA PRO A 276 9.99 11.27 16.69
C PRO A 276 8.72 11.82 16.02
N VAL A 277 7.79 12.35 16.82
CA VAL A 277 6.61 13.04 16.27
C VAL A 277 7.01 14.20 15.35
N LEU A 278 7.99 15.02 15.78
CA LEU A 278 8.51 16.16 15.03
C LEU A 278 10.03 16.05 14.83
N GLY A 279 10.46 16.13 13.58
CA GLY A 279 11.85 16.22 13.21
C GLY A 279 12.28 17.66 12.95
N ASN A 280 13.56 17.85 12.67
CA ASN A 280 14.13 19.15 12.31
C ASN A 280 14.17 19.38 10.80
N VAL A 281 13.71 18.43 9.98
CA VAL A 281 13.84 18.50 8.51
C VAL A 281 13.19 19.74 7.90
N LEU A 282 12.08 20.24 8.46
CA LEU A 282 11.42 21.44 7.93
C LEU A 282 12.22 22.73 8.16
N LEU A 283 13.13 22.73 9.14
CA LEU A 283 14.03 23.85 9.46
C LEU A 283 15.42 23.65 8.85
N GLU A 284 15.85 22.39 8.70
CA GLU A 284 17.15 21.99 8.17
C GLU A 284 16.99 20.95 7.04
N PRO A 285 16.55 21.33 5.82
CA PRO A 285 16.15 20.36 4.79
C PRO A 285 17.26 19.38 4.34
N LYS A 286 18.53 19.79 4.45
CA LYS A 286 19.68 18.98 4.03
C LYS A 286 20.11 17.95 5.08
N THR A 287 20.07 18.31 6.35
CA THR A 287 20.72 17.55 7.45
C THR A 287 19.79 17.16 8.58
N GLY A 288 18.65 17.82 8.72
CA GLY A 288 17.68 17.60 9.78
C GLY A 288 17.02 16.22 9.66
N ALA A 289 16.87 15.55 10.80
CA ALA A 289 16.11 14.31 10.85
C ALA A 289 14.61 14.58 10.62
N PRO A 290 13.89 13.73 9.88
CA PRO A 290 12.43 13.81 9.78
C PRO A 290 11.72 13.30 11.03
N GLY A 291 10.50 13.78 11.25
CA GLY A 291 9.51 13.25 12.18
C GLY A 291 8.27 12.74 11.47
N LEU A 292 7.48 11.94 12.18
CA LEU A 292 6.29 11.28 11.64
C LEU A 292 5.25 12.25 11.10
N SER A 293 5.09 13.41 11.75
CA SER A 293 4.11 14.40 11.36
C SER A 293 4.60 15.36 10.26
N ASP A 294 5.90 15.35 9.93
CA ASP A 294 6.50 16.34 9.03
C ASP A 294 6.02 16.20 7.57
N GLY A 295 5.34 15.10 7.22
CA GLY A 295 4.87 14.83 5.85
C GLY A 295 4.05 15.96 5.24
N ILE A 296 3.06 16.49 5.98
CA ILE A 296 2.24 17.62 5.50
C ILE A 296 3.12 18.84 5.25
N GLY A 297 4.05 19.14 6.17
CA GLY A 297 4.98 20.25 6.04
C GLY A 297 5.96 20.10 4.88
N LEU A 298 6.44 18.88 4.60
CA LEU A 298 7.32 18.58 3.48
C LEU A 298 6.62 18.83 2.14
N VAL A 299 5.39 18.32 1.99
CA VAL A 299 4.58 18.56 0.79
C VAL A 299 4.26 20.05 0.65
N LEU A 300 3.86 20.72 1.72
CA LEU A 300 3.59 22.17 1.70
C LEU A 300 4.85 22.98 1.32
N ASN A 301 6.03 22.58 1.79
CA ASN A 301 7.29 23.24 1.48
C ASN A 301 7.68 23.12 0.02
N SER A 302 7.31 22.03 -0.66
CA SER A 302 7.53 21.85 -2.11
C SER A 302 6.69 22.80 -2.99
N LEU A 303 5.59 23.35 -2.45
CA LEU A 303 4.69 24.22 -3.21
C LEU A 303 5.15 25.68 -3.23
N GLU A 304 5.11 26.34 -4.39
CA GLU A 304 5.35 27.79 -4.50
C GLU A 304 4.07 28.61 -4.33
N ILE A 305 3.59 28.71 -3.09
CA ILE A 305 2.30 29.33 -2.72
C ILE A 305 2.46 30.43 -1.65
N GLY A 306 1.52 31.38 -1.64
CA GLY A 306 1.48 32.50 -0.68
C GLY A 306 0.79 32.15 0.64
N ALA A 307 0.86 33.05 1.62
CA ALA A 307 0.35 32.83 2.98
C ALA A 307 -1.15 32.44 3.04
N GLU A 308 -2.00 33.09 2.25
CA GLU A 308 -3.45 32.79 2.22
C GLU A 308 -3.75 31.36 1.73
N GLN A 309 -3.00 30.89 0.73
CA GLN A 309 -3.12 29.52 0.23
C GLN A 309 -2.57 28.53 1.26
N VAL A 310 -1.46 28.84 1.93
CA VAL A 310 -0.94 28.04 3.04
C VAL A 310 -2.00 27.87 4.12
N ASP A 311 -2.66 28.95 4.53
CA ASP A 311 -3.72 28.93 5.54
C ASP A 311 -4.92 28.11 5.09
N THR A 312 -5.34 28.25 3.84
CA THR A 312 -6.45 27.48 3.25
C THR A 312 -6.16 25.98 3.27
N LEU A 313 -4.95 25.57 2.89
CA LEU A 313 -4.55 24.17 2.80
C LEU A 313 -4.36 23.55 4.18
N LEU A 314 -3.75 24.27 5.11
CA LEU A 314 -3.61 23.80 6.50
C LEU A 314 -4.96 23.74 7.22
N ASN A 315 -5.88 24.67 6.95
CA ASN A 315 -7.24 24.57 7.47
C ASN A 315 -7.96 23.30 6.98
N LYS A 316 -7.76 22.90 5.72
CA LYS A 316 -8.31 21.64 5.19
C LYS A 316 -7.62 20.41 5.77
N ALA A 317 -6.30 20.46 5.99
CA ALA A 317 -5.56 19.34 6.54
C ALA A 317 -5.87 19.10 8.03
N PHE A 318 -6.18 20.18 8.77
CA PHE A 318 -6.48 20.19 10.20
C PHE A 318 -7.92 20.63 10.49
N SER A 319 -8.87 20.16 9.67
CA SER A 319 -10.30 20.28 9.99
C SER A 319 -10.82 18.91 10.37
N GLU A 320 -11.46 18.81 11.55
CA GLU A 320 -12.33 17.68 11.85
C GLU A 320 -13.37 17.59 10.73
N TRP A 321 -13.36 16.48 10.00
CA TRP A 321 -14.46 16.23 9.08
C TRP A 321 -15.66 15.71 9.88
N GLU A 322 -16.59 16.60 10.21
CA GLU A 322 -17.88 16.25 10.80
C GLU A 322 -18.79 15.52 9.79
N PRO A 323 -19.70 14.66 10.27
CA PRO A 323 -20.40 13.65 9.48
C PRO A 323 -21.50 14.28 8.61
N HIS A 324 -21.13 14.87 7.48
CA HIS A 324 -22.08 15.07 6.39
C HIS A 324 -22.33 13.75 5.63
N PHE A 325 -22.73 12.72 6.37
CA PHE A 325 -23.44 11.54 5.87
C PHE A 325 -24.65 11.30 6.77
N SER A 326 -25.74 11.97 6.45
CA SER A 326 -27.08 11.58 6.89
C SER A 326 -27.41 10.19 6.32
N GLY A 327 -27.13 9.13 7.07
CA GLY A 327 -27.73 7.80 6.84
C GLY A 327 -26.82 6.59 6.62
N GLY A 328 -25.51 6.64 6.87
CA GLY A 328 -24.65 5.45 6.75
C GLY A 328 -23.31 5.59 7.48
N ARG A 329 -22.71 4.47 7.91
CA ARG A 329 -21.33 4.47 8.45
C ARG A 329 -20.38 5.08 7.41
N PRO A 330 -19.32 5.83 7.82
CA PRO A 330 -18.27 6.20 6.88
C PRO A 330 -17.73 4.93 6.19
N PRO A 331 -17.41 4.98 4.88
CA PRO A 331 -16.94 3.81 4.14
C PRO A 331 -15.64 3.23 4.73
N TYR A 332 -14.89 4.01 5.51
CA TYR A 332 -13.73 3.55 6.27
C TYR A 332 -13.87 3.85 7.76
N SER A 333 -13.99 2.80 8.59
CA SER A 333 -13.98 2.91 10.05
C SER A 333 -12.56 2.69 10.56
N ILE A 334 -11.95 3.71 11.16
CA ILE A 334 -10.67 3.55 11.86
C ILE A 334 -10.79 2.53 13.00
N SER A 335 -9.76 1.72 13.21
CA SER A 335 -9.75 0.73 14.29
C SER A 335 -9.90 1.42 15.66
N SER A 336 -10.35 0.68 16.68
CA SER A 336 -10.44 1.20 18.04
C SER A 336 -9.10 1.72 18.57
N GLY A 337 -8.00 1.05 18.22
CA GLY A 337 -6.64 1.49 18.56
C GLY A 337 -6.28 2.82 17.91
N HIS A 338 -6.58 3.03 16.62
CA HIS A 338 -6.35 4.32 15.97
C HIS A 338 -7.24 5.43 16.52
N ARG A 339 -8.49 5.12 16.89
CA ARG A 339 -9.36 6.08 17.60
C ARG A 339 -8.80 6.53 18.95
N GLU A 340 -8.10 5.64 19.65
CA GLU A 340 -7.46 5.99 20.92
C GLU A 340 -6.23 6.87 20.70
N GLN A 341 -5.41 6.55 19.69
CA GLN A 341 -4.26 7.38 19.33
C GLN A 341 -4.70 8.78 18.86
N ALA A 342 -5.75 8.87 18.03
CA ALA A 342 -6.30 10.16 17.58
C ALA A 342 -6.71 11.06 18.77
N ARG A 343 -7.34 10.49 19.81
CA ARG A 343 -7.68 11.22 21.05
C ARG A 343 -6.46 11.69 21.84
N LYS A 344 -5.36 10.94 21.81
CA LYS A 344 -4.10 11.35 22.46
C LYS A 344 -3.39 12.49 21.71
N PHE A 345 -3.55 12.53 20.39
CA PHE A 345 -2.95 13.54 19.51
C PHE A 345 -3.77 14.83 19.41
N GLU A 346 -5.04 14.81 19.77
CA GLU A 346 -5.95 15.96 19.70
C GLU A 346 -5.36 17.28 20.24
N PRO A 347 -4.71 17.33 21.43
CA PRO A 347 -4.13 18.57 21.94
C PRO A 347 -2.97 19.14 21.09
N LEU A 348 -2.44 18.34 20.15
CA LEU A 348 -1.28 18.69 19.32
C LEU A 348 -1.67 19.27 17.96
N TYR A 349 -2.93 19.15 17.52
CA TYR A 349 -3.32 19.54 16.17
C TYR A 349 -3.13 21.04 15.89
N ASP A 350 -3.63 21.91 16.75
CA ASP A 350 -3.45 23.36 16.62
C ASP A 350 -1.96 23.77 16.70
N PRO A 351 -1.18 23.29 17.68
CA PRO A 351 0.26 23.54 17.69
C PRO A 351 1.00 23.04 16.44
N LEU A 352 0.68 21.85 15.92
CA LEU A 352 1.28 21.29 14.71
C LEU A 352 0.94 22.13 13.48
N LYS A 353 -0.33 22.53 13.35
CA LYS A 353 -0.79 23.44 12.30
C LYS A 353 -0.04 24.77 12.33
N ALA A 354 0.10 25.37 13.52
CA ALA A 354 0.87 26.59 13.71
C ALA A 354 2.35 26.40 13.36
N TYR A 355 2.95 25.28 13.74
CA TYR A 355 4.32 24.92 13.39
C TYR A 355 4.50 24.78 11.87
N PHE A 356 3.65 24.03 11.16
CA PHE A 356 3.79 23.87 9.71
C PHE A 356 3.58 25.17 8.95
N ARG A 357 2.64 26.00 9.38
CA ARG A 357 2.47 27.37 8.86
C ARG A 357 3.74 28.19 9.03
N ALA A 358 4.30 28.20 10.24
CA ALA A 358 5.51 28.94 10.56
C ALA A 358 6.73 28.38 9.81
N ALA A 359 6.86 27.06 9.67
CA ALA A 359 7.99 26.45 8.96
C ALA A 359 8.03 26.92 7.50
N LYS A 360 6.86 27.10 6.87
CA LYS A 360 6.74 27.62 5.51
C LYS A 360 7.01 29.13 5.41
N LEU A 361 6.48 29.93 6.34
CA LEU A 361 6.38 31.38 6.19
C LEU A 361 7.35 32.19 7.09
N ALA A 362 7.77 31.62 8.21
CA ALA A 362 8.58 32.27 9.25
C ALA A 362 9.45 31.24 10.03
N PRO A 363 10.54 30.73 9.44
CA PRO A 363 11.33 29.63 10.03
C PRO A 363 11.86 29.91 11.44
N ALA A 364 12.20 31.15 11.78
CA ALA A 364 12.61 31.54 13.13
C ALA A 364 11.49 31.32 14.17
N THR A 365 10.24 31.68 13.84
CA THR A 365 9.08 31.41 14.68
C THR A 365 8.81 29.92 14.78
N ALA A 366 8.99 29.19 13.68
CA ALA A 366 8.82 27.73 13.65
C ALA A 366 9.77 27.02 14.62
N ALA A 367 11.03 27.45 14.71
CA ALA A 367 11.99 26.92 15.67
C ALA A 367 11.54 27.10 17.13
N GLN A 368 10.90 28.23 17.46
CA GLN A 368 10.36 28.49 18.80
C GLN A 368 9.17 27.59 19.13
N ILE A 369 8.21 27.47 18.19
CA ILE A 369 7.04 26.59 18.37
C ILE A 369 7.50 25.14 18.51
N LYS A 370 8.46 24.71 17.67
CA LYS A 370 9.02 23.37 17.74
C LYS A 370 9.65 23.08 19.11
N ALA A 371 10.45 23.99 19.64
CA ALA A 371 11.08 23.80 20.95
C ALA A 371 10.05 23.60 22.07
N GLN A 372 8.89 24.26 21.99
CA GLN A 372 7.78 24.06 22.93
C GLN A 372 7.12 22.68 22.75
N LEU A 373 6.91 22.27 21.49
CA LEU A 373 6.33 20.96 21.18
C LEU A 373 7.24 19.81 21.58
N ASP A 374 8.55 19.93 21.34
CA ASP A 374 9.53 18.90 21.73
C ASP A 374 9.55 18.68 23.24
N GLN A 375 9.31 19.71 24.06
CA GLN A 375 9.17 19.57 25.51
C GLN A 375 7.92 18.77 25.91
N GLN A 376 6.83 18.90 25.16
CA GLN A 376 5.58 18.17 25.40
C GLN A 376 5.63 16.73 24.90
N LEU A 377 6.47 16.44 23.90
CA LEU A 377 6.48 15.19 23.13
C LEU A 377 7.65 14.25 23.46
N GLN A 378 8.41 14.54 24.52
CA GLN A 378 9.58 13.73 24.88
C GLN A 378 9.24 12.25 25.06
N GLY A 379 10.00 11.36 24.40
CA GLY A 379 9.90 9.91 24.55
C GLY A 379 8.85 9.21 23.69
N GLN A 380 8.26 9.90 22.69
CA GLN A 380 7.29 9.31 21.76
C GLN A 380 7.90 9.06 20.37
N ASP A 381 8.81 8.10 20.29
CA ASP A 381 9.33 7.62 19.00
C ASP A 381 8.44 6.49 18.49
N ASN A 382 8.13 6.50 17.20
CA ASN A 382 7.27 5.47 16.60
C ASN A 382 7.70 5.13 15.17
N TYR A 383 7.28 3.96 14.71
CA TYR A 383 7.56 3.40 13.39
C TYR A 383 6.22 3.16 12.70
N SER A 384 5.53 4.23 12.34
CA SER A 384 4.31 4.13 11.52
C SER A 384 4.67 3.82 10.06
N PRO A 385 3.78 3.20 9.27
CA PRO A 385 3.91 3.19 7.80
C PRO A 385 4.23 4.58 7.22
N THR A 386 3.75 5.64 7.87
CA THR A 386 4.04 7.05 7.54
C THR A 386 5.52 7.39 7.50
N ALA A 387 6.35 6.76 8.36
CA ALA A 387 7.78 7.02 8.39
C ALA A 387 8.45 6.73 7.03
N TYR A 388 7.98 5.70 6.31
CA TYR A 388 8.53 5.35 5.00
C TYR A 388 8.18 6.39 3.94
N LEU A 389 6.94 6.88 3.90
CA LEU A 389 6.58 7.93 2.94
C LEU A 389 7.28 9.25 3.28
N VAL A 390 7.40 9.61 4.56
CA VAL A 390 8.17 10.78 4.99
C VAL A 390 9.64 10.67 4.56
N GLN A 391 10.27 9.50 4.70
CA GLN A 391 11.63 9.25 4.16
C GLN A 391 11.71 9.46 2.65
N ALA A 392 10.72 9.00 1.89
CA ALA A 392 10.67 9.18 0.45
C ALA A 392 10.41 10.63 0.03
N LEU A 393 9.68 11.40 0.87
CA LEU A 393 9.36 12.82 0.73
C LEU A 393 10.53 13.76 1.04
N LEU A 394 11.63 13.25 1.61
CA LEU A 394 12.81 14.08 1.85
C LEU A 394 13.34 14.67 0.53
N PRO A 395 13.79 15.94 0.53
CA PRO A 395 14.40 16.54 -0.66
C PRO A 395 15.56 15.70 -1.19
N GLU A 396 15.80 15.72 -2.50
CA GLU A 396 16.94 14.99 -3.10
C GLU A 396 18.29 15.42 -2.54
N THR A 397 18.39 16.65 -2.05
CA THR A 397 19.59 17.20 -1.40
C THR A 397 19.79 16.75 0.04
N SER A 398 18.82 16.02 0.62
CA SER A 398 18.91 15.52 1.98
C SER A 398 19.90 14.36 2.07
N THR A 399 20.86 14.46 3.00
CA THR A 399 21.83 13.38 3.26
C THR A 399 21.22 12.20 4.02
N ARG A 400 19.95 12.32 4.44
CA ARG A 400 19.22 11.29 5.20
C ARG A 400 18.24 10.50 4.36
N ARG A 401 18.03 10.89 3.10
CA ARG A 401 17.10 10.22 2.18
C ARG A 401 17.65 8.85 1.78
N VAL A 402 16.88 7.81 2.07
CA VAL A 402 17.24 6.40 1.81
C VAL A 402 16.18 5.64 1.00
N LEU A 403 15.11 6.33 0.60
CA LEU A 403 13.99 5.79 -0.18
C LEU A 403 13.71 6.67 -1.40
N SER A 404 13.41 6.03 -2.52
CA SER A 404 12.87 6.66 -3.73
C SER A 404 11.41 6.29 -3.94
N TYR A 405 10.62 7.19 -4.48
CA TYR A 405 9.22 6.94 -4.79
C TYR A 405 9.08 6.33 -6.19
N VAL A 406 8.69 5.06 -6.32
CA VAL A 406 8.59 4.40 -7.63
C VAL A 406 7.32 4.80 -8.36
N GLY A 407 6.20 4.83 -7.65
CA GLY A 407 4.88 5.11 -8.20
C GLY A 407 3.77 4.64 -7.27
N THR A 408 2.54 4.81 -7.71
CA THR A 408 1.33 4.32 -7.05
C THR A 408 0.61 3.34 -7.95
N VAL A 409 0.44 2.10 -7.48
CA VAL A 409 -0.47 1.15 -8.12
C VAL A 409 -1.90 1.52 -7.72
N SER A 410 -2.76 1.73 -8.70
CA SER A 410 -4.16 2.10 -8.49
C SER A 410 -5.07 0.98 -8.99
N PHE A 411 -6.10 0.66 -8.19
CA PHE A 411 -7.12 -0.35 -8.48
C PHE A 411 -8.49 0.32 -8.57
N PRO A 412 -8.78 1.09 -9.64
CA PRO A 412 -10.07 1.76 -9.79
C PRO A 412 -11.22 0.75 -9.96
N THR A 413 -12.43 1.14 -9.56
CA THR A 413 -13.65 0.34 -9.74
C THR A 413 -14.11 0.34 -11.20
N SER A 414 -14.96 -0.62 -11.58
CA SER A 414 -15.58 -0.64 -12.92
C SER A 414 -16.35 0.64 -13.21
N GLN A 415 -17.04 1.20 -12.23
CA GLN A 415 -17.76 2.47 -12.39
C GLN A 415 -16.79 3.63 -12.70
N GLN A 416 -15.67 3.70 -11.97
CA GLN A 416 -14.62 4.70 -12.20
C GLN A 416 -14.05 4.60 -13.63
N ILE A 417 -13.73 3.38 -14.07
CA ILE A 417 -13.18 3.15 -15.41
C ILE A 417 -14.19 3.46 -16.53
N SER A 418 -15.45 3.05 -16.39
CA SER A 418 -16.50 3.33 -17.40
C SER A 418 -16.73 4.83 -17.62
N LEU A 419 -16.55 5.66 -16.58
CA LEU A 419 -16.64 7.11 -16.69
C LEU A 419 -15.51 7.69 -17.54
N ILE A 420 -14.27 7.20 -17.38
CA ILE A 420 -13.14 7.61 -18.23
C ILE A 420 -13.38 7.15 -19.66
N GLU A 421 -13.74 5.88 -19.85
CA GLU A 421 -13.90 5.28 -21.17
C GLU A 421 -14.93 6.05 -22.00
N LYS A 422 -16.04 6.47 -21.38
CA LYS A 422 -17.08 7.25 -22.04
C LYS A 422 -16.60 8.62 -22.54
N LYS A 423 -15.65 9.26 -21.83
CA LYS A 423 -15.19 10.62 -22.13
C LYS A 423 -13.87 10.64 -22.92
N PHE A 424 -12.97 9.70 -22.66
CA PHE A 424 -11.59 9.64 -23.16
C PHE A 424 -11.18 8.20 -23.54
N PRO A 425 -11.88 7.56 -24.50
CA PRO A 425 -11.65 6.15 -24.82
C PRO A 425 -10.21 5.89 -25.31
N GLU A 426 -9.64 6.77 -26.13
CA GLU A 426 -8.28 6.60 -26.65
C GLU A 426 -7.23 6.79 -25.56
N GLN A 427 -7.36 7.83 -24.72
CA GLN A 427 -6.41 8.10 -23.66
C GLN A 427 -6.43 7.02 -22.59
N LEU A 428 -7.61 6.47 -22.26
CA LEU A 428 -7.74 5.33 -21.35
C LEU A 428 -6.87 4.16 -21.81
N ARG A 429 -6.91 3.78 -23.09
CA ARG A 429 -6.11 2.65 -23.62
C ARG A 429 -4.61 2.81 -23.39
N HIS A 430 -4.11 4.03 -23.39
CA HIS A 430 -2.70 4.34 -23.14
C HIS A 430 -2.34 4.39 -21.66
N MET A 431 -3.30 4.73 -20.80
CA MET A 431 -3.11 4.81 -19.35
C MET A 431 -3.19 3.46 -18.65
N LEU A 432 -3.97 2.52 -19.20
CA LEU A 432 -4.09 1.19 -18.61
C LEU A 432 -2.74 0.49 -18.64
N SER A 433 -2.36 -0.08 -17.49
CA SER A 433 -1.16 -0.91 -17.36
C SER A 433 -1.15 -2.11 -18.30
N MET A 434 -2.31 -2.46 -18.86
CA MET A 434 -2.51 -3.59 -19.74
C MET A 434 -3.39 -3.18 -20.92
N ARG A 435 -2.93 -3.47 -22.14
CA ARG A 435 -3.62 -3.05 -23.36
C ARG A 435 -4.95 -3.78 -23.54
N PRO A 436 -5.97 -3.15 -24.17
CA PRO A 436 -7.26 -3.77 -24.45
C PRO A 436 -7.19 -5.11 -25.17
N GLU A 437 -6.23 -5.33 -26.08
CA GLU A 437 -6.08 -6.61 -26.79
C GLU A 437 -5.50 -7.72 -25.90
N THR A 438 -4.86 -7.34 -24.79
CA THR A 438 -4.43 -8.27 -23.74
C THR A 438 -5.56 -8.49 -22.75
N LEU A 439 -6.34 -7.44 -22.45
CA LEU A 439 -7.54 -7.53 -21.63
C LEU A 439 -8.61 -8.42 -22.25
N SER A 440 -8.84 -8.35 -23.56
CA SER A 440 -9.78 -9.24 -24.24
C SER A 440 -9.37 -10.72 -24.09
N LYS A 441 -8.07 -11.01 -24.24
CA LYS A 441 -7.50 -12.35 -24.00
C LYS A 441 -7.56 -12.80 -22.54
N ILE A 442 -7.71 -11.87 -21.59
CA ILE A 442 -7.82 -12.15 -20.14
C ILE A 442 -9.27 -12.20 -19.68
N ALA A 443 -10.17 -11.43 -20.29
CA ALA A 443 -11.61 -11.48 -20.11
C ALA A 443 -12.17 -12.84 -20.59
N ASP A 444 -11.53 -13.43 -21.59
CA ASP A 444 -11.78 -14.82 -22.02
C ASP A 444 -11.23 -15.89 -21.06
N ARG A 445 -10.47 -15.50 -20.02
CA ARG A 445 -10.01 -16.43 -18.96
C ARG A 445 -10.99 -16.44 -17.79
N PRO A 446 -11.03 -17.52 -16.99
CA PRO A 446 -12.02 -17.63 -15.94
C PRO A 446 -11.90 -16.53 -14.87
N ALA A 447 -13.03 -15.98 -14.44
CA ALA A 447 -13.19 -15.07 -13.31
C ALA A 447 -13.00 -15.79 -11.96
N LEU A 448 -13.35 -17.07 -11.86
CA LEU A 448 -13.11 -17.93 -10.69
C LEU A 448 -12.64 -19.31 -11.12
N GLU A 449 -11.71 -19.91 -10.39
CA GLU A 449 -11.18 -21.26 -10.65
C GLU A 449 -11.14 -22.15 -9.39
N TYR A 450 -11.18 -23.46 -9.62
CA TYR A 450 -11.15 -24.52 -8.65
C TYR A 450 -9.72 -24.69 -8.17
N LYS A 451 -9.54 -24.70 -6.85
CA LYS A 451 -8.24 -24.52 -6.22
C LYS A 451 -7.58 -23.19 -6.59
N ASP A 452 -8.35 -22.11 -6.64
CA ASP A 452 -7.87 -20.71 -6.68
C ASP A 452 -6.96 -20.28 -5.50
N GLY A 453 -6.31 -21.23 -4.82
CA GLY A 453 -5.05 -20.97 -4.10
C GLY A 453 -5.10 -21.03 -2.58
N PHE A 454 -6.05 -21.70 -1.94
CA PHE A 454 -5.98 -21.91 -0.47
C PHE A 454 -6.22 -23.37 -0.05
N ARG A 455 -5.13 -24.07 0.27
CA ARG A 455 -5.15 -25.14 1.28
C ARG A 455 -4.70 -24.51 2.60
N GLY A 456 -5.64 -24.25 3.51
CA GLY A 456 -5.38 -23.68 4.84
C GLY A 456 -6.62 -23.76 5.73
N GLU A 457 -6.42 -23.82 7.04
CA GLU A 457 -7.48 -24.08 8.02
C GLU A 457 -8.57 -22.99 8.04
N ARG A 458 -9.77 -23.39 7.60
CA ARG A 458 -11.13 -23.04 8.06
C ARG A 458 -11.57 -21.57 8.31
N PHE A 459 -10.82 -20.52 8.00
CA PHE A 459 -11.31 -19.15 8.28
C PHE A 459 -11.37 -18.11 7.15
N PHE A 460 -10.97 -18.40 5.90
CA PHE A 460 -11.14 -17.45 4.79
C PHE A 460 -12.19 -17.92 3.78
N LYS A 461 -13.40 -17.33 3.89
CA LYS A 461 -14.57 -17.60 3.06
C LYS A 461 -14.75 -16.47 2.04
N ARG A 462 -14.45 -16.70 0.75
CA ARG A 462 -14.48 -15.64 -0.28
C ARG A 462 -15.90 -15.10 -0.52
N PRO A 463 -16.17 -13.79 -0.44
CA PRO A 463 -17.50 -13.25 -0.70
C PRO A 463 -17.98 -13.52 -2.13
N GLN A 464 -17.08 -13.59 -3.14
CA GLN A 464 -17.44 -13.95 -4.52
C GLN A 464 -17.90 -15.41 -4.58
N VAL A 465 -17.17 -16.31 -3.92
CA VAL A 465 -17.56 -17.72 -3.87
C VAL A 465 -18.81 -17.91 -3.02
N LYS A 466 -19.02 -17.11 -1.96
CA LYS A 466 -20.28 -17.10 -1.21
C LYS A 466 -21.44 -16.65 -2.09
N LYS A 467 -21.26 -15.58 -2.87
CA LYS A 467 -22.25 -15.11 -3.85
C LYS A 467 -22.53 -16.22 -4.86
N LEU A 468 -21.51 -16.86 -5.40
CA LEU A 468 -21.64 -18.01 -6.31
C LEU A 468 -22.43 -19.16 -5.67
N GLN A 469 -22.04 -19.58 -4.48
CA GLN A 469 -22.68 -20.66 -3.73
C GLN A 469 -24.13 -20.32 -3.41
N CYS A 470 -24.41 -19.07 -3.03
CA CYS A 470 -25.75 -18.57 -2.82
C CYS A 470 -26.58 -18.61 -4.09
N MET A 471 -26.07 -18.06 -5.21
CA MET A 471 -26.75 -18.07 -6.52
C MET A 471 -27.03 -19.51 -6.97
N LEU A 472 -26.04 -20.39 -6.90
CA LEU A 472 -26.18 -21.79 -7.28
C LEU A 472 -27.20 -22.51 -6.38
N ASN A 473 -27.12 -22.35 -5.06
CA ASN A 473 -28.10 -22.94 -4.13
C ASN A 473 -29.51 -22.39 -4.39
N HIS A 474 -29.65 -21.10 -4.64
CA HIS A 474 -30.91 -20.45 -5.00
C HIS A 474 -31.51 -21.01 -6.29
N LEU A 475 -30.66 -21.26 -7.28
CA LEU A 475 -31.00 -21.88 -8.56
C LEU A 475 -31.19 -23.41 -8.47
N GLY A 476 -31.08 -24.02 -7.29
CA GLY A 476 -31.27 -25.46 -7.06
C GLY A 476 -30.02 -26.33 -7.26
N TYR A 477 -28.86 -25.73 -7.48
CA TYR A 477 -27.57 -26.40 -7.61
C TYR A 477 -26.83 -26.44 -6.27
N ASN A 478 -26.93 -27.58 -5.58
CA ASN A 478 -26.38 -27.75 -4.24
C ASN A 478 -24.85 -27.64 -4.19
N THR A 479 -24.35 -26.56 -3.59
CA THR A 479 -22.93 -26.32 -3.29
C THR A 479 -22.51 -26.75 -1.88
N GLY A 480 -23.46 -27.11 -1.02
CA GLY A 480 -23.29 -27.22 0.43
C GLY A 480 -23.53 -25.88 1.12
N ASP A 481 -22.86 -25.69 2.25
CA ASP A 481 -22.91 -24.44 2.99
C ASP A 481 -22.32 -23.29 2.16
N ILE A 482 -22.84 -22.08 2.36
CA ILE A 482 -22.28 -20.84 1.80
C ILE A 482 -21.01 -20.50 2.61
N ASP A 483 -19.95 -21.26 2.37
CA ASP A 483 -18.70 -21.25 3.11
C ASP A 483 -17.55 -20.54 2.38
N GLY A 484 -17.79 -20.03 1.17
CA GLY A 484 -16.83 -19.31 0.36
C GLY A 484 -15.64 -20.15 -0.14
N LEU A 485 -15.72 -21.48 -0.08
CA LEU A 485 -14.69 -22.40 -0.59
C LEU A 485 -15.09 -22.95 -1.96
N TYR A 486 -14.27 -22.69 -2.99
CA TYR A 486 -14.48 -23.26 -4.32
C TYR A 486 -13.95 -24.71 -4.37
N GLY A 487 -14.64 -25.59 -3.65
CA GLY A 487 -14.32 -27.00 -3.52
C GLY A 487 -15.07 -27.89 -4.51
N ASN A 488 -14.95 -29.21 -4.31
CA ASN A 488 -15.55 -30.21 -5.21
C ASN A 488 -17.06 -30.04 -5.37
N LYS A 489 -17.78 -29.71 -4.29
CA LYS A 489 -19.24 -29.50 -4.34
C LYS A 489 -19.61 -28.30 -5.19
N THR A 490 -18.93 -27.17 -4.99
CA THR A 490 -19.08 -25.99 -5.84
C THR A 490 -18.75 -26.30 -7.29
N THR A 491 -17.67 -27.04 -7.57
CA THR A 491 -17.33 -27.47 -8.93
C THR A 491 -18.40 -28.31 -9.60
N LEU A 492 -18.99 -29.27 -8.87
CA LEU A 492 -20.07 -30.10 -9.40
C LEU A 492 -21.34 -29.28 -9.65
N ALA A 493 -21.69 -28.38 -8.73
CA ALA A 493 -22.84 -27.49 -8.86
C ALA A 493 -22.68 -26.54 -10.06
N VAL A 494 -21.50 -25.94 -10.23
CA VAL A 494 -21.17 -25.08 -11.37
C VAL A 494 -21.28 -25.88 -12.66
N ARG A 495 -20.60 -27.03 -12.77
CA ARG A 495 -20.67 -27.89 -13.96
C ARG A 495 -22.12 -28.22 -14.32
N LYS A 496 -22.92 -28.62 -13.34
CA LYS A 496 -24.33 -28.97 -13.53
C LYS A 496 -25.13 -27.78 -14.03
N CYS A 497 -24.98 -26.62 -13.39
CA CYS A 497 -25.66 -25.39 -13.78
C CYS A 497 -25.30 -24.96 -15.20
N LEU A 498 -24.01 -24.97 -15.55
CA LEU A 498 -23.55 -24.63 -16.89
C LEU A 498 -24.16 -25.57 -17.94
N ASN A 499 -24.05 -26.88 -17.73
CA ASN A 499 -24.59 -27.88 -18.66
C ASN A 499 -26.10 -27.75 -18.87
N GLU A 500 -26.89 -27.53 -17.80
CA GLU A 500 -28.35 -27.40 -17.90
C GLU A 500 -28.80 -26.09 -18.55
N ASN A 501 -27.94 -25.07 -18.54
CA ASN A 501 -28.18 -23.80 -19.21
C ASN A 501 -27.46 -23.70 -20.57
N SER A 502 -27.05 -24.84 -21.15
CA SER A 502 -26.36 -24.90 -22.45
C SER A 502 -25.07 -24.07 -22.53
N MET A 503 -24.40 -23.90 -21.40
CA MET A 503 -23.08 -23.29 -21.31
C MET A 503 -22.03 -24.40 -21.13
N GLU A 504 -20.97 -24.40 -21.94
CA GLU A 504 -19.90 -25.40 -21.80
C GLU A 504 -18.97 -25.06 -20.62
N GLY A 505 -18.67 -26.03 -19.76
CA GLY A 505 -17.67 -25.84 -18.72
C GLY A 505 -17.42 -27.08 -17.88
N ASP A 506 -16.18 -27.28 -17.45
CA ASP A 506 -15.80 -28.40 -16.59
C ASP A 506 -16.15 -28.15 -15.10
N GLY A 507 -16.74 -27.00 -14.78
CA GLY A 507 -17.06 -26.53 -13.42
C GLY A 507 -15.86 -26.29 -12.53
N ARG A 508 -14.64 -26.49 -13.03
CA ARG A 508 -13.44 -26.09 -12.33
C ARG A 508 -13.20 -24.60 -12.52
N SER A 509 -13.93 -23.92 -13.38
CA SER A 509 -13.80 -22.49 -13.52
C SER A 509 -15.06 -21.87 -14.09
N LEU A 510 -15.20 -20.55 -13.92
CA LEU A 510 -16.27 -19.75 -14.50
C LEU A 510 -15.68 -18.56 -15.24
N SER A 511 -15.96 -18.42 -16.52
CA SER A 511 -15.70 -17.21 -17.29
C SER A 511 -16.60 -16.06 -16.85
N GLN A 512 -16.24 -14.84 -17.26
CA GLN A 512 -17.02 -13.64 -16.96
C GLN A 512 -18.43 -13.69 -17.58
N SER A 513 -18.57 -14.25 -18.78
CA SER A 513 -19.88 -14.41 -19.44
C SER A 513 -20.76 -15.43 -18.72
N GLN A 514 -20.19 -16.53 -18.25
CA GLN A 514 -20.91 -17.53 -17.43
C GLN A 514 -21.32 -16.96 -16.08
N TRP A 515 -20.46 -16.14 -15.46
CA TRP A 515 -20.80 -15.43 -14.23
C TRP A 515 -21.97 -14.47 -14.42
N ALA A 516 -21.93 -13.62 -15.45
CA ALA A 516 -23.00 -12.69 -15.76
C ALA A 516 -24.33 -13.41 -16.08
N ALA A 517 -24.26 -14.56 -16.76
CA ALA A 517 -25.42 -15.41 -17.01
C ALA A 517 -26.02 -15.96 -15.70
N LEU A 518 -25.18 -16.44 -14.78
CA LEU A 518 -25.60 -16.90 -13.45
C LEU A 518 -26.25 -15.78 -12.63
N GLU A 519 -25.68 -14.57 -12.62
CA GLU A 519 -26.27 -13.41 -11.95
C GLU A 519 -27.64 -13.07 -12.54
N LYS A 520 -27.76 -13.09 -13.87
CA LYS A 520 -29.05 -12.86 -14.55
C LYS A 520 -30.08 -13.93 -14.21
N LEU A 521 -29.66 -15.19 -14.11
CA LEU A 521 -30.54 -16.30 -13.71
C LEU A 521 -31.00 -16.19 -12.26
N ALA A 522 -30.09 -15.79 -11.35
CA ALA A 522 -30.38 -15.64 -9.92
C ALA A 522 -31.16 -14.34 -9.60
N GLY A 523 -31.17 -13.35 -10.50
CA GLY A 523 -31.91 -12.10 -10.31
C GLY A 523 -31.33 -11.26 -9.16
N SER A 524 -32.20 -10.72 -8.30
CA SER A 524 -31.81 -9.92 -7.12
C SER A 524 -31.50 -10.77 -5.87
N ALA A 525 -31.62 -12.10 -5.97
CA ALA A 525 -31.24 -12.99 -4.88
C ALA A 525 -29.74 -12.87 -4.61
N CYS A 526 -29.33 -13.00 -3.34
CA CYS A 526 -27.92 -12.99 -2.93
C CYS A 526 -27.17 -11.66 -3.11
N ASN A 527 -27.88 -10.54 -3.34
CA ASN A 527 -27.31 -9.19 -3.39
C ASN A 527 -26.62 -8.77 -2.08
N GLU A 528 -26.98 -9.38 -0.94
CA GLU A 528 -26.28 -9.21 0.34
C GLU A 528 -24.81 -9.64 0.28
N TYR A 529 -24.45 -10.52 -0.67
CA TYR A 529 -23.06 -10.91 -0.97
C TYR A 529 -22.47 -10.13 -2.16
N GLY A 530 -23.21 -9.16 -2.70
CA GLY A 530 -22.87 -8.37 -3.89
C GLY A 530 -22.32 -6.98 -3.60
N VAL A 531 -21.95 -6.68 -2.35
CA VAL A 531 -21.27 -5.42 -2.01
C VAL A 531 -19.79 -5.56 -2.40
N TYR A 532 -19.46 -4.98 -3.55
CA TYR A 532 -18.13 -4.55 -3.96
C TYR A 532 -18.28 -3.11 -4.46
#